data_AF-A0A8S2U2Y2-F1
#
_entry.id   AF-A0A8S2U2Y2-F1
#
_cell.length_a   1.000
_cell.length_b   1.000
_cell.length_c   1.000
_cell.angle_alpha   90.00
_cell.angle_beta   90.00
_cell.angle_gamma   90.00
#
_symmetry.space_group_name_H-M   'P 1'
#
loop_
_entity.id
_entity.type
_entity.pdbx_description
1 polymer ?
#
loop_
_entity_poly.entity_id
_entity_poly.type
_entity_poly.pdbx_seq_one_letter_code
_entity_poly.pdbx_strand_id
1 'polypeptide(L)'
;FNEKPGRTSLTQHHIDTGNSKPIKLRPYRVSPVRQNTIFSQIQQMLTDGIIEPANGPYAAPVTLQPKKDGSLRFCVDFRQLNSVTVRDVYPIPRIDDTLDQLRTA
;
A
#
# COMPACT_ATOMS: atom_id res chain seq x y z
N PHE A 1 6.46 -1.77 -18.28
CA PHE A 1 6.09 -2.26 -16.94
C PHE A 1 4.89 -3.17 -17.10
N ASN A 2 4.91 -4.36 -16.49
CA ASN A 2 3.77 -5.29 -16.57
C ASN A 2 2.64 -4.75 -15.67
N GLU A 3 1.39 -4.85 -16.10
CA GLU A 3 0.25 -4.31 -15.33
C GLU A 3 0.01 -5.11 -14.04
N LYS A 4 0.34 -6.41 -14.07
CA LYS A 4 0.28 -7.30 -12.92
C LYS A 4 1.63 -7.40 -12.21
N PRO A 5 1.69 -7.18 -10.88
CA PRO A 5 2.92 -7.33 -10.12
C PRO A 5 3.39 -8.80 -10.11
N GLY A 6 4.71 -9.00 -10.06
CA GLY A 6 5.30 -10.32 -9.83
C GLY A 6 5.14 -10.78 -8.38
N ARG A 7 5.25 -12.08 -8.13
CA ARG A 7 5.21 -12.70 -6.80
C ARG A 7 6.50 -13.48 -6.55
N THR A 8 7.07 -13.34 -5.35
CA THR A 8 8.20 -14.14 -4.89
C THR A 8 7.83 -14.93 -3.64
N SER A 9 8.41 -16.13 -3.50
CA SER A 9 8.31 -16.97 -2.30
C SER A 9 9.57 -16.95 -1.44
N LEU A 10 10.59 -16.16 -1.83
CA LEU A 10 11.89 -16.13 -1.15
C LEU A 10 11.83 -15.51 0.24
N THR A 11 10.85 -14.65 0.52
CA THR A 11 10.68 -13.99 1.82
C THR A 11 9.22 -13.62 2.06
N GLN A 12 8.85 -13.48 3.33
CA GLN A 12 7.59 -12.91 3.78
C GLN A 12 7.89 -11.70 4.64
N HIS A 13 7.24 -10.58 4.34
CA HIS A 13 7.42 -9.35 5.11
C HIS A 13 6.50 -9.37 6.33
N HIS A 14 7.08 -9.13 7.50
CA HIS A 14 6.36 -8.94 8.76
C HIS A 14 6.38 -7.46 9.13
N ILE A 15 5.21 -6.90 9.45
CA ILE A 15 5.08 -5.51 9.91
C ILE A 15 5.03 -5.53 11.43
N ASP A 16 6.10 -5.06 12.08
CA ASP A 16 6.19 -4.97 13.54
C ASP A 16 5.43 -3.72 14.04
N THR A 17 4.43 -3.93 14.89
CA THR A 17 3.66 -2.86 15.57
C THR A 17 3.95 -2.79 17.07
N GLY A 18 4.97 -3.51 17.54
CA GLY A 18 5.31 -3.68 18.95
C GLY A 18 4.10 -4.14 19.78
N ASN A 19 3.89 -3.49 20.93
CA ASN A 19 2.79 -3.78 21.85
C ASN A 19 1.51 -2.96 21.57
N SER A 20 1.39 -2.34 20.40
CA SER A 20 0.21 -1.54 20.05
C SER A 20 -1.04 -2.42 19.95
N LYS A 21 -2.19 -1.89 20.39
CA LYS A 21 -3.48 -2.52 20.14
C LYS A 21 -3.85 -2.40 18.64
N PRO A 22 -4.68 -3.32 18.12
CA PRO A 22 -5.14 -3.24 16.75
C PRO A 22 -5.91 -1.95 16.44
N ILE A 23 -5.69 -1.41 15.25
CA ILE A 23 -6.33 -0.18 14.77
C ILE A 23 -7.43 -0.55 13.78
N LYS A 24 -8.68 -0.22 14.13
CA LYS A 24 -9.86 -0.47 13.29
C LYS A 24 -10.59 0.83 12.97
N LEU A 25 -10.45 1.28 11.73
CA LEU A 25 -11.08 2.49 11.24
C LEU A 25 -12.30 2.17 10.38
N ARG A 26 -13.31 3.04 10.46
CA ARG A 26 -14.52 2.93 9.63
C ARG A 26 -14.24 3.42 8.21
N PRO A 27 -14.81 2.78 7.17
CA PRO A 27 -14.75 3.30 5.81
C PRO A 27 -15.33 4.72 5.73
N TYR A 28 -14.72 5.56 4.89
CA TYR A 28 -15.25 6.90 4.62
C TYR A 28 -16.53 6.84 3.77
N ARG A 29 -17.43 7.79 4.00
CA ARG A 29 -18.59 7.97 3.13
C ARG A 29 -18.13 8.48 1.77
N VAL A 30 -18.60 7.83 0.70
CA VAL A 30 -18.27 8.18 -0.68
C VAL A 30 -19.54 8.32 -1.51
N SER A 31 -19.48 9.11 -2.59
CA SER A 31 -20.54 9.17 -3.60
C SER A 31 -20.68 7.83 -4.33
N PRO A 32 -21.85 7.50 -4.91
CA PRO A 32 -22.06 6.27 -5.67
C PRO A 32 -21.03 6.03 -6.79
N VAL A 33 -20.66 7.08 -7.54
CA VAL A 33 -19.65 7.00 -8.62
C VAL A 33 -18.30 6.51 -8.08
N ARG A 34 -17.83 7.12 -7.00
CA ARG A 34 -16.59 6.74 -6.30
C ARG A 34 -16.68 5.32 -5.73
N GLN A 35 -17.84 4.93 -5.20
CA GLN A 35 -18.06 3.59 -4.67
C GLN A 35 -17.92 2.52 -5.78
N ASN A 36 -18.46 2.78 -6.97
CA ASN A 36 -18.30 1.89 -8.12
C ASN A 36 -16.83 1.73 -8.51
N THR A 37 -16.05 2.82 -8.52
CA THR A 37 -14.61 2.77 -8.77
C THR A 37 -13.84 1.96 -7.72
N ILE A 38 -14.22 2.06 -6.45
CA ILE A 38 -13.63 1.26 -5.37
C ILE A 38 -13.90 -0.23 -5.61
N PHE A 39 -15.15 -0.58 -5.91
CA PHE A 39 -15.52 -1.98 -6.14
C PHE A 39 -14.86 -2.58 -7.38
N SER A 40 -14.77 -1.83 -8.49
CA SER A 40 -14.10 -2.34 -9.70
C SER A 40 -12.61 -2.63 -9.45
N GLN A 41 -11.91 -1.76 -8.72
CA GLN A 41 -10.50 -1.97 -8.39
C GLN A 41 -10.32 -3.13 -7.39
N ILE A 42 -11.23 -3.30 -6.42
CA ILE A 42 -11.22 -4.47 -5.52
C ILE A 42 -11.37 -5.77 -6.31
N GLN A 43 -12.32 -5.85 -7.25
CA GLN A 43 -12.51 -7.04 -8.06
C GLN A 43 -11.28 -7.34 -8.92
N GLN A 44 -10.70 -6.33 -9.55
CA GLN A 44 -9.46 -6.51 -10.32
C GLN A 44 -8.33 -7.05 -9.46
N MET A 45 -8.09 -6.47 -8.28
CA MET A 45 -7.03 -6.93 -7.36
C MET A 45 -7.28 -8.36 -6.83
N LEU A 46 -8.54 -8.75 -6.63
CA LEU A 46 -8.91 -10.13 -6.28
C LEU A 46 -8.59 -11.10 -7.44
N THR A 47 -8.98 -10.75 -8.67
CA THR A 47 -8.67 -11.53 -9.88
C THR A 47 -7.17 -11.65 -10.10
N ASP A 48 -6.42 -10.58 -9.82
CA ASP A 48 -4.98 -10.58 -9.95
C ASP A 48 -4.27 -11.34 -8.81
N GLY A 49 -4.98 -11.67 -7.73
CA GLY A 49 -4.41 -12.33 -6.56
C GLY A 49 -3.50 -11.43 -5.73
N ILE A 50 -3.73 -10.10 -5.79
CA ILE A 50 -3.00 -9.09 -5.01
C ILE A 50 -3.58 -8.98 -3.60
N ILE A 51 -4.90 -9.16 -3.48
CA ILE A 51 -5.63 -9.13 -2.20
C ILE A 51 -6.49 -10.38 -2.05
N GLU A 52 -6.92 -10.66 -0.82
CA GLU A 52 -7.83 -11.75 -0.48
C GLU A 52 -8.84 -11.31 0.59
N PRO A 53 -10.01 -11.97 0.71
CA PRO A 53 -10.91 -11.74 1.82
C PRO A 53 -10.23 -12.09 3.16
N ALA A 54 -10.26 -11.15 4.10
CA ALA A 54 -9.68 -11.33 5.42
C ALA A 54 -10.67 -10.94 6.52
N ASN A 55 -10.59 -11.63 7.66
CA ASN A 55 -11.27 -11.25 8.88
C ASN A 55 -10.23 -11.01 9.97
N GLY A 56 -10.12 -9.77 10.44
CA GLY A 56 -9.09 -9.39 11.38
C GLY A 56 -9.45 -8.16 12.21
N PRO A 57 -8.66 -7.90 13.27
CA PRO A 57 -8.91 -6.78 14.17
C PRO A 57 -8.43 -5.44 13.59
N TYR A 58 -7.67 -5.45 12.49
CA TYR A 58 -7.19 -4.26 11.79
C TYR A 58 -8.12 -3.88 10.63
N ALA A 59 -8.36 -2.58 10.44
CA ALA A 59 -9.03 -2.05 9.26
C ALA A 59 -8.57 -0.62 8.97
N ALA A 60 -8.31 -0.33 7.71
CA ALA A 60 -7.97 1.00 7.21
C ALA A 60 -8.94 1.42 6.10
N PRO A 61 -9.36 2.69 6.04
CA PRO A 61 -10.32 3.15 5.05
C PRO A 61 -9.65 3.38 3.69
N VAL A 62 -10.42 3.19 2.62
CA VAL A 62 -10.00 3.51 1.26
C VAL A 62 -10.23 4.99 0.98
N THR A 63 -9.30 5.59 0.25
CA THR A 63 -9.36 6.95 -0.28
C THR A 63 -9.15 6.90 -1.79
N LEU A 64 -9.78 7.82 -2.51
CA LEU A 64 -9.59 7.98 -3.95
C LEU A 64 -8.94 9.33 -4.22
N GLN A 65 -7.82 9.31 -4.95
CA GLN A 65 -7.10 10.52 -5.31
C GLN A 65 -7.04 10.72 -6.82
N PRO A 66 -7.30 11.93 -7.34
CA PRO A 66 -7.21 12.20 -8.76
C PRO A 66 -5.75 12.11 -9.22
N LYS A 67 -5.52 11.42 -10.34
CA LYS A 67 -4.28 11.49 -11.09
C LYS A 67 -4.35 12.67 -12.08
N LYS A 68 -3.18 13.05 -12.62
CA LYS A 68 -3.07 14.09 -13.65
C LYS A 68 -3.86 13.77 -14.93
N ASP A 69 -4.02 12.48 -15.24
CA ASP A 69 -4.76 11.97 -16.39
C ASP A 69 -6.30 11.95 -16.18
N GLY A 70 -6.79 12.40 -15.02
CA GLY A 70 -8.21 12.41 -14.68
C GLY A 70 -8.74 11.10 -14.07
N SER A 71 -7.94 10.02 -14.08
CA SER A 71 -8.33 8.77 -13.42
C SER A 71 -8.22 8.86 -11.89
N LEU A 72 -8.95 7.99 -11.18
CA LEU A 72 -8.91 7.92 -9.71
C LEU A 72 -7.99 6.80 -9.26
N ARG A 73 -7.01 7.14 -8.41
CA ARG A 73 -6.11 6.21 -7.75
C ARG A 73 -6.75 5.69 -6.47
N PHE A 74 -6.86 4.37 -6.35
CA PHE A 74 -7.20 3.69 -5.10
C PHE A 74 -6.01 3.74 -4.14
N CYS A 75 -6.23 4.30 -2.98
CA CYS A 75 -5.24 4.40 -1.90
C CYS A 75 -5.87 3.91 -0.60
N VAL A 76 -5.08 3.31 0.27
CA VAL A 76 -5.51 2.93 1.61
C VAL A 76 -4.85 3.87 2.61
N ASP A 77 -5.62 4.43 3.53
CA ASP A 77 -5.09 5.36 4.55
C ASP A 77 -4.46 4.59 5.71
N PHE A 78 -3.19 4.26 5.58
CA PHE A 78 -2.40 3.59 6.61
C PHE A 78 -1.76 4.54 7.63
N ARG A 79 -2.10 5.83 7.66
CA ARG A 79 -1.38 6.81 8.52
C ARG A 79 -1.35 6.41 9.99
N GLN A 80 -2.47 5.92 10.54
CA GLN A 80 -2.51 5.47 11.94
C GLN A 80 -1.70 4.19 12.15
N LEU A 81 -1.76 3.23 11.23
CA LEU A 81 -0.93 2.02 11.29
C LEU A 81 0.56 2.38 11.25
N ASN A 82 0.97 3.22 10.29
CA ASN A 82 2.35 3.66 10.13
C ASN A 82 2.89 4.43 11.35
N SER A 83 2.02 5.06 12.15
CA SER A 83 2.44 5.76 13.39
C SER A 83 2.82 4.80 14.52
N VAL A 84 2.35 3.55 14.49
CA VAL A 84 2.66 2.51 15.48
C VAL A 84 3.60 1.44 14.95
N THR A 85 3.89 1.45 13.65
CA THR A 85 4.87 0.55 13.03
C THR A 85 6.29 0.93 13.45
N VAL A 86 7.06 -0.06 13.91
CA VAL A 86 8.49 0.07 14.18
C VAL A 86 9.20 0.28 12.84
N ARG A 87 10.00 1.35 12.73
CA ARG A 87 10.65 1.72 11.46
C ARG A 87 11.90 0.88 11.25
N ASP A 88 11.94 0.20 10.10
CA ASP A 88 13.16 -0.37 9.55
C ASP A 88 14.08 0.75 9.06
N VAL A 89 15.08 1.11 9.87
CA VAL A 89 16.05 2.15 9.51
C VAL A 89 17.21 1.50 8.75
N TYR A 90 17.03 1.35 7.44
CA TYR A 90 18.12 1.02 6.51
C TYR A 90 18.34 2.22 5.58
N PRO A 91 19.55 2.81 5.55
CA PRO A 91 19.81 3.93 4.67
C PRO A 91 19.80 3.42 3.22
N ILE A 92 18.82 3.88 2.44
CA ILE A 92 18.88 3.77 0.99
C ILE A 92 19.87 4.86 0.54
N PRO A 93 20.98 4.51 -0.12
CA PRO A 93 21.96 5.50 -0.55
C PRO A 93 21.31 6.51 -1.49
N ARG A 94 21.80 7.76 -1.50
CA ARG A 94 21.32 8.73 -2.48
C ARG A 94 21.74 8.26 -3.87
N ILE A 95 20.95 8.63 -4.87
CA ILE A 95 21.27 8.33 -6.27
C ILE A 95 22.65 8.89 -6.63
N ASP A 96 22.96 10.11 -6.18
CA ASP A 96 24.27 10.75 -6.40
C ASP A 96 25.41 9.88 -5.83
N ASP A 97 25.29 9.43 -4.58
CA ASP A 97 26.29 8.58 -3.92
C ASP A 97 26.51 7.27 -4.69
N THR A 98 25.41 6.69 -5.20
CA THR A 98 25.45 5.45 -5.99
C THR A 98 26.13 5.67 -7.34
N LEU A 99 25.89 6.81 -7.99
CA LEU A 99 26.51 7.17 -9.28
C LEU A 99 28.00 7.48 -9.13
N ASP A 100 28.41 8.13 -8.05
CA ASP A 100 29.82 8.46 -7.79
C ASP A 100 30.66 7.20 -7.53
N GLN A 101 30.09 6.18 -6.88
CA GLN A 101 30.74 4.87 -6.73
C GLN A 101 30.98 4.19 -8.08
N LEU A 102 30.08 4.34 -9.05
CA LEU A 102 30.24 3.78 -10.39
C LEU A 102 31.28 4.52 -11.23
N ARG A 103 31.50 5.82 -10.98
CA ARG A 103 32.50 6.64 -11.71
C ARG A 103 33.94 6.35 -11.29
N THR A 104 34.12 5.82 -10.08
CA THR A 104 35.45 5.50 -9.52
C THR A 104 35.85 4.04 -9.79
N ALA A 105 35.02 3.27 -10.50
CA ALA A 105 35.26 1.89 -10.90
C ALA A 105 35.91 1.78 -12.29
#